data_AF-A0A942ZRT2-F1
#
_entry.id   AF-A0A942ZRT2-F1
#
_cell.length_a   1.000
_cell.length_b   1.000
_cell.length_c   1.000
_cell.angle_alpha   90.00
_cell.angle_beta   90.00
_cell.angle_gamma   90.00
#
_symmetry.space_group_name_H-M   'P 1'
#
loop_
_entity.id
_entity.type
_entity.pdbx_description
1 polymer ?
#
loop_
_entity_poly.entity_id
_entity_poly.type
_entity_poly.pdbx_seq_one_letter_code
_entity_poly.pdbx_strand_id
1 'polypeptide(L)'
;MLDIREISVQIESLIDKNTIENIIISNPIKKSEDKANKVKVTPILLKDKLNYQISEYIGQKVIHKNTDTDNILTEILNINFKYNGRQF
;
A
#
# COMPACT_ATOMS: atom_id res chain seq x y z
N MET A 1 -10.94 -19.58 2.56
CA MET A 1 -10.58 -18.33 1.86
C MET A 1 -10.53 -17.24 2.91
N LEU A 2 -9.44 -16.47 3.02
CA LEU A 2 -9.38 -15.36 3.97
C LEU A 2 -10.35 -14.26 3.50
N ASP A 3 -11.22 -13.78 4.39
CA ASP A 3 -12.11 -12.65 4.09
C ASP A 3 -11.30 -11.35 4.17
N ILE A 4 -11.13 -10.69 3.04
CA ILE A 4 -10.35 -9.45 2.95
C ILE A 4 -10.93 -8.37 3.86
N ARG A 5 -12.25 -8.35 4.09
CA ARG A 5 -12.92 -7.37 4.95
C ARG A 5 -12.52 -7.57 6.41
N GLU A 6 -12.43 -8.82 6.85
CA GLU A 6 -11.99 -9.16 8.20
C GLU A 6 -10.53 -8.76 8.43
N ILE A 7 -9.67 -9.02 7.43
CA ILE A 7 -8.26 -8.57 7.46
C ILE A 7 -8.18 -7.05 7.53
N SER A 8 -8.97 -6.33 6.71
CA SER A 8 -8.98 -4.86 6.71
C SER A 8 -9.30 -4.31 8.10
N VAL A 9 -10.37 -4.81 8.72
CA VAL A 9 -10.81 -4.38 10.05
C VAL A 9 -9.74 -4.65 11.11
N GLN A 10 -9.08 -5.82 11.06
CA GLN A 10 -8.01 -6.15 12.00
C GLN A 10 -6.80 -5.23 11.81
N ILE A 11 -6.36 -4.96 10.57
CA ILE A 11 -5.23 -4.07 10.31
C ILE A 11 -5.55 -2.63 10.76
N GLU A 12 -6.74 -2.13 10.48
CA GLU A 12 -7.19 -0.82 10.94
C GLU A 12 -7.18 -0.70 12.47
N SER A 13 -7.49 -1.78 13.18
CA SER A 13 -7.44 -1.78 14.65
C SER A 13 -6.01 -1.79 15.23
N LEU A 14 -5.03 -2.24 14.44
CA LEU A 14 -3.65 -2.45 14.89
C LEU A 14 -2.69 -1.31 14.51
N ILE A 15 -3.04 -0.50 13.52
CA ILE A 15 -2.16 0.52 12.95
C ILE A 15 -2.81 1.89 13.08
N ASP A 16 -2.20 2.79 13.86
CA ASP A 16 -2.52 4.22 13.75
C ASP A 16 -1.84 4.80 12.51
N LYS A 17 -2.65 5.06 11.49
CA LYS A 17 -2.24 5.65 10.21
C LYS A 17 -1.53 7.00 10.32
N ASN A 18 -1.60 7.71 11.45
CA ASN A 18 -0.87 8.98 11.64
C ASN A 18 0.56 8.77 12.16
N THR A 19 0.89 7.54 12.56
CA THR A 19 2.18 7.20 13.20
C THR A 19 3.08 6.33 12.33
N ILE A 20 2.67 6.05 11.09
CA ILE A 20 3.43 5.19 10.17
C ILE A 20 4.71 5.91 9.74
N GLU A 21 5.85 5.43 10.24
CA GLU A 21 7.18 5.92 9.82
C GLU A 21 7.65 5.27 8.52
N ASN A 22 7.43 3.96 8.37
CA ASN A 22 7.79 3.25 7.15
C ASN A 22 7.05 1.92 7.01
N ILE A 23 6.71 1.56 5.77
CA ILE A 23 6.26 0.21 5.43
C ILE A 23 7.05 -0.30 4.25
N ILE A 24 7.57 -1.52 4.38
CA ILE A 24 8.24 -2.25 3.30
C ILE A 24 7.48 -3.54 3.05
N ILE A 25 6.95 -3.68 1.83
CA ILE A 25 6.31 -4.90 1.35
C ILE A 25 7.28 -5.54 0.36
N SER A 26 7.93 -6.62 0.78
CA SER A 26 8.86 -7.38 -0.05
C SER A 26 8.13 -8.50 -0.78
N ASN A 27 8.43 -8.69 -2.07
CA ASN A 27 7.81 -9.73 -2.89
C ASN A 27 6.27 -9.72 -2.81
N PRO A 28 5.61 -8.57 -3.06
CA PRO A 28 4.15 -8.54 -3.15
C PRO A 28 3.70 -9.55 -4.21
N ILE A 29 2.51 -10.14 -4.06
CA ILE A 29 2.06 -11.31 -4.82
C ILE A 29 2.38 -11.16 -6.31
N LYS A 30 3.37 -11.95 -6.77
CA LYS A 30 3.87 -11.92 -8.14
C LYS A 30 2.83 -12.49 -9.08
N LYS A 31 2.36 -11.68 -10.02
CA LYS A 31 1.53 -12.15 -11.15
C LYS A 31 2.25 -12.10 -12.49
N SER A 32 3.38 -11.39 -12.60
CA SER A 32 4.16 -11.22 -13.84
C SER A 32 5.40 -10.30 -13.62
N GLU A 33 6.31 -10.23 -14.60
CA GLU A 33 7.55 -9.41 -14.56
C GLU A 33 7.31 -7.89 -14.61
N ASP A 34 6.12 -7.44 -15.02
CA ASP A 34 5.68 -6.03 -14.99
C ASP A 34 5.18 -5.58 -13.60
N LYS A 35 5.25 -6.44 -12.58
CA LYS A 35 4.84 -6.10 -11.21
C LYS A 35 6.00 -5.71 -10.31
N ALA A 36 5.68 -4.92 -9.29
CA ALA A 36 6.66 -4.48 -8.31
C ALA A 36 7.26 -5.67 -7.55
N ASN A 37 8.58 -5.73 -7.39
CA ASN A 37 9.26 -6.71 -6.54
C ASN A 37 9.36 -6.24 -5.07
N LYS A 38 9.15 -4.95 -4.85
CA LYS A 38 9.14 -4.28 -3.56
C LYS A 38 8.23 -3.07 -3.66
N VAL A 39 7.49 -2.81 -2.59
CA VAL A 39 6.78 -1.54 -2.39
C VAL A 39 7.25 -0.90 -1.09
N LYS A 40 7.56 0.40 -1.14
CA LYS A 40 7.91 1.21 0.04
C LYS A 40 6.86 2.29 0.22
N VAL A 41 6.30 2.41 1.42
CA VAL A 41 5.43 3.52 1.83
C VAL A 41 6.21 4.39 2.82
N THR A 42 6.26 5.69 2.57
CA THR A 42 6.96 6.66 3.42
C THR A 42 6.07 7.88 3.66
N PRO A 43 5.95 8.38 4.90
CA PRO A 43 5.24 9.62 5.17
C PRO A 43 5.94 10.79 4.47
N ILE A 44 5.15 11.72 3.95
CA ILE A 44 5.59 12.97 3.33
C ILE A 44 4.70 14.12 3.78
N LEU A 45 5.27 15.31 3.91
CA LEU A 45 4.49 16.52 4.13
C LEU A 45 4.17 17.14 2.76
N LEU A 46 2.90 17.17 2.38
CA LEU A 46 2.45 17.76 1.12
C LEU A 46 1.39 18.83 1.40
N LYS A 47 1.71 20.09 1.08
CA LYS A 47 0.82 21.25 1.35
C LYS A 47 0.34 21.27 2.80
N ASP A 48 1.28 21.12 3.73
CA ASP A 48 1.05 21.12 5.18
C ASP A 48 0.12 20.00 5.69
N LYS A 49 -0.03 18.92 4.91
CA LYS A 49 -0.80 17.73 5.28
C LYS A 49 0.07 16.49 5.24
N LEU A 50 -0.12 15.60 6.23
CA LEU A 50 0.48 14.27 6.23
C LEU A 50 -0.13 13.46 5.09
N ASN A 51 0.75 13.11 4.15
CA ASN A 51 0.47 12.22 3.04
C ASN A 51 1.48 11.07 3.06
N TYR A 52 1.29 10.10 2.18
CA TYR A 52 2.20 8.98 2.00
C TYR A 52 2.64 8.87 0.55
N GLN A 53 3.93 8.62 0.34
CA GLN A 53 4.50 8.27 -0.95
C GLN A 53 4.69 6.76 -1.03
N ILE A 54 4.01 6.16 -2.00
CA ILE A 54 4.12 4.76 -2.38
C ILE A 54 5.13 4.69 -3.52
N SER A 55 6.18 3.89 -3.33
CA SER A 55 7.24 3.65 -4.31
C SER A 55 7.25 2.18 -4.73
N GLU A 56 6.90 1.93 -5.97
CA GLU A 56 6.83 0.60 -6.59
C GLU A 56 8.09 0.34 -7.42
N TYR A 57 8.84 -0.71 -7.09
CA TYR A 57 10.09 -1.07 -7.74
C TYR A 57 9.83 -2.14 -8.82
N ILE A 58 9.83 -1.76 -10.09
CA ILE A 58 9.53 -2.64 -11.24
C ILE A 58 10.79 -2.79 -12.10
N GLY A 59 11.45 -3.95 -12.00
CA GLY A 59 12.76 -4.15 -12.62
C GLY A 59 13.77 -3.10 -12.14
N GLN A 60 14.29 -2.30 -13.06
CA GLN A 60 15.21 -1.18 -12.76
C GLN A 60 14.50 0.17 -12.54
N LYS A 61 13.17 0.22 -12.70
CA LYS A 61 12.38 1.46 -12.60
C LYS A 61 11.74 1.57 -11.21
N VAL A 62 11.54 2.82 -10.78
CA VAL A 62 10.77 3.15 -9.58
C VAL A 62 9.63 4.08 -9.97
N ILE A 63 8.40 3.69 -9.63
CA ILE A 63 7.19 4.49 -9.86
C ILE A 63 6.73 5.05 -8.52
N HIS A 64 6.37 6.34 -8.51
CA HIS A 64 5.94 7.03 -7.30
C HIS A 64 4.48 7.48 -7.42
N LYS A 65 3.69 7.24 -6.38
CA LYS A 65 2.32 7.73 -6.23
C LYS A 65 2.15 8.29 -4.81
N ASN A 66 1.53 9.45 -4.70
CA ASN A 66 1.16 10.01 -3.41
C ASN A 66 -0.30 9.69 -3.09
N THR A 67 -0.58 9.42 -1.82
CA THR A 67 -1.94 9.24 -1.28
C THR A 67 -2.08 10.01 0.02
N ASP A 68 -3.30 10.40 0.36
CA ASP A 68 -3.59 10.91 1.70
C ASP A 68 -3.57 9.79 2.74
N THR A 69 -3.63 10.21 4.01
CA THR A 69 -3.63 9.33 5.17
C THR A 69 -4.88 8.45 5.24
N ASP A 70 -6.04 8.89 4.74
CA ASP A 70 -7.28 8.12 4.82
C ASP A 70 -7.28 6.91 3.89
N ASN A 71 -6.57 7.00 2.76
CA ASN A 71 -6.55 5.97 1.73
C ASN A 71 -5.37 4.99 1.86
N ILE A 72 -4.41 5.21 2.76
CA ILE A 72 -3.15 4.45 2.75
C ILE A 72 -3.32 2.96 3.04
N LEU A 73 -4.18 2.58 4.00
CA LEU A 73 -4.40 1.17 4.33
C LEU A 73 -5.07 0.43 3.16
N THR A 74 -6.04 1.07 2.51
CA THR A 74 -6.68 0.56 1.29
C THR A 74 -5.67 0.35 0.17
N GLU A 75 -4.75 1.29 -0.05
CA GLU A 75 -3.69 1.13 -1.06
C GLU A 75 -2.74 -0.03 -0.73
N ILE A 76 -2.33 -0.19 0.53
CA ILE A 76 -1.48 -1.30 1.00
C ILE A 76 -2.16 -2.65 0.78
N LEU A 77 -3.44 -2.75 1.13
CA LEU A 77 -4.23 -3.95 0.89
C LEU A 77 -4.33 -4.24 -0.60
N ASN A 78 -4.57 -3.22 -1.43
CA ASN A 78 -4.64 -3.39 -2.89
C ASN A 78 -3.32 -3.85 -3.50
N ILE A 79 -2.17 -3.45 -2.95
CA ILE A 79 -0.84 -3.92 -3.39
C ILE A 79 -0.71 -5.44 -3.20
N ASN A 80 -1.08 -5.94 -2.02
CA ASN A 80 -0.93 -7.36 -1.69
C ASN A 80 -2.06 -8.24 -2.19
N PHE A 81 -3.28 -7.72 -2.26
CA PHE A 81 -4.48 -8.51 -2.50
C PHE A 81 -5.13 -8.27 -3.85
N LYS A 82 -4.50 -7.54 -4.79
CA LYS A 82 -5.07 -7.31 -6.13
C LYS A 82 -5.48 -8.63 -6.82
N TYR A 83 -6.76 -8.96 -6.65
CA TYR A 83 -7.51 -10.04 -7.27
C TYR A 83 -8.88 -9.48 -7.65
N ASN A 84 -9.08 -9.35 -8.97
CA ASN A 84 -10.35 -9.38 -9.71
C ASN A 84 -11.41 -8.32 -9.45
N GLY A 85 -11.24 -7.13 -10.03
CA GLY A 85 -12.32 -6.43 -10.76
C GLY A 85 -13.70 -6.28 -10.12
N ARG A 86 -13.84 -6.37 -8.79
CA ARG A 86 -15.08 -6.16 -8.08
C ARG A 86 -14.85 -5.05 -7.08
N GLN A 87 -15.36 -3.88 -7.48
CA GLN A 87 -15.86 -2.88 -6.54
C GLN A 87 -16.86 -3.62 -5.65
N PHE A 88 -16.64 -3.62 -4.34
CA PHE A 88 -17.67 -3.98 -3.37
C PHE A 88 -18.25 -2.68 -2.82
#